data_AF-E1NTN7-F1
#
_entry.id   AF-E1NTN7-F1
#
_cell.length_a   1.000
_cell.length_b   1.000
_cell.length_c   1.000
_cell.angle_alpha   90.00
_cell.angle_beta   90.00
_cell.angle_gamma   90.00
#
_symmetry.space_group_name_H-M   'P 1'
#
loop_
_entity.id
_entity.type
_entity.pdbx_description
1 polymer ?
#
loop_
_entity_poly.entity_id
_entity_poly.type
_entity_poly.pdbx_seq_one_letter_code
_entity_poly.pdbx_strand_id
1 'polypeptide(L)'
;MVWDIYHIFTWQHLMNLIDILIVWFLIYRLIMIIKGTKAVQLAKGIALIIVIRLVAGFLHVVILSYLVDQILSWSVIGMIIIFQPEIRRGLEHLGRSPLLGGNVVAKKKF
;
A
#
# COMPACT_ATOMS: atom_id res chain seq x y z
N MET A 1 -26.78 37.03 17.33
CA MET A 1 -26.65 35.83 16.47
C MET A 1 -26.31 36.24 15.03
N VAL A 2 -25.30 37.11 14.81
CA VAL A 2 -24.85 37.50 13.44
C VAL A 2 -23.34 37.82 13.43
N TRP A 3 -22.55 37.36 14.41
CA TRP A 3 -21.15 37.77 14.57
C TRP A 3 -20.11 36.72 14.10
N ASP A 4 -20.53 35.54 13.60
CA ASP A 4 -19.61 34.44 13.26
C ASP A 4 -19.06 34.44 11.82
N ILE A 5 -19.44 35.43 10.99
CA ILE A 5 -19.16 35.43 9.54
C ILE A 5 -17.70 35.85 9.23
N TYR A 6 -16.96 36.37 10.21
CA TYR A 6 -15.56 36.79 10.03
C TYR A 6 -14.53 35.68 10.36
N HIS A 7 -14.96 34.53 10.91
CA HIS A 7 -14.04 33.41 11.22
C HIS A 7 -13.74 32.48 10.05
N ILE A 8 -14.47 32.62 8.94
CA ILE A 8 -14.33 31.79 7.73
C ILE A 8 -13.06 32.16 6.94
N PHE A 9 -12.45 33.32 7.23
CA PHE A 9 -11.21 33.80 6.64
C PHE A 9 -10.08 33.87 7.68
N THR A 10 -10.05 32.92 8.61
CA THR A 10 -8.92 32.78 9.55
C THR A 10 -7.77 32.07 8.82
N TRP A 11 -6.52 32.51 9.03
CA TRP A 11 -5.26 31.88 8.53
C TRP A 11 -5.23 30.34 8.63
N GLN A 12 -6.01 29.79 9.55
CA GLN A 12 -6.26 28.36 9.72
C GLN A 12 -6.78 27.65 8.46
N HIS A 13 -7.67 28.26 7.67
CA HIS A 13 -8.18 27.62 6.45
C HIS A 13 -7.12 27.49 5.37
N LEU A 14 -6.21 28.47 5.28
CA LEU A 14 -5.08 28.41 4.36
C LEU A 14 -4.09 27.33 4.79
N MET A 15 -3.81 27.21 6.09
CA MET A 15 -2.99 26.12 6.64
C MET A 15 -3.63 24.75 6.41
N ASN A 16 -4.94 24.60 6.58
CA ASN A 16 -5.66 23.36 6.30
C ASN A 16 -5.62 22.99 4.81
N LEU A 17 -5.74 23.99 3.91
CA LEU A 17 -5.62 23.76 2.47
C LEU A 17 -4.20 23.30 2.09
N ILE A 18 -3.17 23.94 2.67
CA ILE A 18 -1.77 23.56 2.48
C ILE A 18 -1.52 22.14 3.01
N ASP A 19 -2.07 21.81 4.19
CA ASP A 19 -1.94 20.47 4.78
C ASP A 19 -2.55 19.40 3.87
N ILE A 20 -3.77 19.62 3.37
CA ILE A 20 -4.42 18.71 2.41
C ILE A 20 -3.60 18.58 1.12
N LEU A 21 -3.04 19.67 0.60
CA LEU A 21 -2.19 19.65 -0.60
C LEU A 21 -0.89 18.86 -0.37
N ILE A 22 -0.26 19.00 0.81
CA ILE A 22 0.94 18.26 1.17
C ILE A 22 0.64 16.77 1.30
N VAL A 23 -0.43 16.41 2.02
CA VAL A 23 -0.87 15.01 2.15
C VAL A 23 -1.20 14.43 0.79
N TRP A 24 -1.93 15.15 -0.06
CA TRP A 24 -2.24 14.74 -1.42
C TRP A 24 -0.97 14.51 -2.25
N PHE A 25 -0.01 15.44 -2.21
CA PHE A 25 1.27 15.31 -2.92
C PHE A 25 2.09 14.11 -2.42
N LEU A 26 2.16 13.90 -1.10
CA LEU A 26 2.85 12.75 -0.50
C LEU A 26 2.21 11.42 -0.92
N ILE A 27 0.88 11.32 -0.84
CA ILE A 27 0.16 10.13 -1.29
C ILE A 27 0.42 9.88 -2.78
N TYR A 28 0.34 10.91 -3.61
CA TYR A 28 0.63 10.81 -5.04
C TYR A 28 2.05 10.30 -5.29
N ARG A 29 3.04 10.83 -4.55
CA ARG A 29 4.44 10.42 -4.66
C ARG A 29 4.65 8.97 -4.21
N LEU A 30 4.04 8.57 -3.10
CA LEU A 30 4.09 7.19 -2.61
C LEU A 30 3.51 6.21 -3.63
N ILE A 31 2.34 6.54 -4.20
CA ILE A 31 1.71 5.73 -5.26
C ILE A 31 2.65 5.64 -6.47
N MET A 32 3.31 6.73 -6.86
CA MET A 32 4.23 6.74 -7.99
C MET A 32 5.46 5.84 -7.76
N ILE A 33 6.00 5.79 -6.53
CA ILE A 33 7.15 4.95 -6.17
C ILE A 33 6.83 3.46 -6.27
N ILE A 34 5.62 3.05 -5.86
CA ILE A 34 5.19 1.66 -5.93
C ILE A 34 4.63 1.28 -7.31
N LYS A 35 4.26 2.26 -8.15
CA LYS A 35 3.66 2.06 -9.48
C LYS A 35 4.65 1.30 -10.39
N GLY A 36 4.25 0.12 -10.85
CA GLY A 36 5.10 -0.75 -11.67
C GLY A 36 5.75 -1.90 -10.90
N THR A 37 5.59 -1.95 -9.57
CA THR A 37 5.95 -3.14 -8.80
C THR A 37 4.92 -4.25 -8.99
N LYS A 38 5.38 -5.50 -8.88
CA LYS A 38 4.50 -6.68 -8.84
C LYS A 38 3.44 -6.56 -7.74
N ALA A 39 3.78 -5.92 -6.61
CA ALA A 39 2.85 -5.66 -5.51
C ALA A 39 1.62 -4.83 -5.92
N VAL A 40 1.78 -3.81 -6.78
CA VAL A 40 0.64 -3.01 -7.26
C VAL A 40 -0.28 -3.81 -8.17
N GLN A 41 0.28 -4.69 -9.01
CA GLN A 41 -0.53 -5.58 -9.86
C GLN A 41 -1.37 -6.54 -9.00
N LEU A 42 -0.77 -7.09 -7.95
CA LEU A 42 -1.46 -7.97 -6.99
C LEU A 42 -2.56 -7.22 -6.23
N ALA A 43 -2.27 -6.01 -5.74
CA ALA A 43 -3.26 -5.17 -5.06
C ALA A 43 -4.46 -4.84 -5.98
N LYS A 44 -4.22 -4.53 -7.26
CA LYS A 44 -5.28 -4.34 -8.26
C LYS A 44 -6.12 -5.61 -8.47
N GLY A 45 -5.49 -6.78 -8.49
CA GLY A 45 -6.20 -8.06 -8.61
C GLY A 45 -7.11 -8.33 -7.40
N ILE A 46 -6.63 -8.09 -6.19
CA ILE A 46 -7.43 -8.23 -4.96
C ILE A 46 -8.57 -7.21 -4.95
N ALA A 47 -8.31 -5.95 -5.30
CA ALA A 47 -9.34 -4.92 -5.40
C ALA A 47 -10.43 -5.30 -6.41
N LEU A 48 -10.05 -5.87 -7.56
CA LEU A 48 -11.00 -6.37 -8.56
C LEU A 48 -11.89 -7.49 -7.99
N ILE A 49 -11.32 -8.45 -7.26
CA ILE A 49 -12.09 -9.54 -6.63
C ILE A 49 -13.11 -8.97 -5.62
N ILE A 50 -12.72 -7.96 -4.83
CA ILE A 50 -13.65 -7.29 -3.90
C ILE A 50 -14.77 -6.58 -4.64
N VAL A 51 -14.47 -5.87 -5.73
CA VAL A 51 -15.50 -5.23 -6.57
C VAL A 51 -16.47 -6.27 -7.12
N ILE A 52 -15.96 -7.39 -7.63
CA ILE A 52 -16.80 -8.49 -8.11
C ILE A 52 -17.68 -9.05 -6.98
N ARG A 53 -17.15 -9.18 -5.76
CA ARG A 53 -17.93 -9.63 -4.60
C ARG A 53 -19.10 -8.70 -4.26
N LEU A 54 -18.85 -7.39 -4.30
CA LEU A 54 -19.85 -6.37 -4.03
C LEU A 54 -20.94 -6.38 -5.11
N VAL A 55 -20.53 -6.43 -6.38
CA VAL A 55 -21.44 -6.51 -7.53
C VAL A 55 -22.27 -7.80 -7.49
N ALA A 56 -21.66 -8.95 -7.20
CA ALA A 56 -22.36 -10.23 -7.10
C ALA A 56 -23.37 -10.26 -5.94
N GLY A 57 -23.02 -9.64 -4.80
CA GLY A 57 -23.93 -9.46 -3.68
C GLY A 57 -25.09 -8.53 -4.03
N PHE A 58 -24.82 -7.42 -4.73
CA PHE A 58 -25.85 -6.48 -5.17
C PHE A 58 -26.81 -7.08 -6.18
N LEU A 59 -26.32 -7.94 -7.08
CA LEU A 59 -27.12 -8.67 -8.06
C LEU A 59 -27.75 -9.97 -7.49
N HIS A 60 -27.54 -10.27 -6.20
CA HIS A 60 -28.02 -11.49 -5.53
C HIS A 60 -27.63 -12.81 -6.25
N VAL A 61 -26.46 -12.85 -6.91
CA VAL A 61 -26.00 -14.05 -7.63
C VAL A 61 -25.35 -15.04 -6.65
N VAL A 62 -26.17 -15.95 -6.11
CA VAL A 62 -25.80 -16.88 -5.02
C VAL A 62 -24.53 -17.70 -5.31
N ILE A 63 -24.43 -18.29 -6.50
CA ILE A 63 -23.30 -19.17 -6.85
C ILE A 63 -22.00 -18.36 -6.99
N LEU A 64 -22.07 -17.19 -7.63
CA LEU A 64 -20.91 -16.33 -7.81
C LEU A 64 -20.44 -15.75 -6.48
N SER A 65 -21.35 -15.29 -5.62
CA SER A 65 -21.00 -14.82 -4.28
C SER A 65 -20.33 -15.92 -3.47
N TYR A 66 -20.84 -17.16 -3.53
CA TYR A 66 -20.23 -18.30 -2.83
C TYR A 66 -18.81 -18.59 -3.34
N LEU A 67 -18.58 -18.62 -4.65
CA LEU A 67 -17.24 -18.84 -5.22
C LEU A 67 -16.26 -17.74 -4.82
N VAL A 68 -16.70 -16.48 -4.90
CA VAL A 68 -15.85 -15.35 -4.54
C VAL A 68 -15.57 -15.33 -3.04
N ASP A 69 -16.54 -15.70 -2.19
CA ASP A 69 -16.34 -15.87 -0.75
C ASP A 69 -15.29 -16.94 -0.43
N GLN A 70 -15.29 -18.05 -1.17
CA GLN A 70 -14.22 -19.07 -1.02
C GLN A 70 -12.86 -18.52 -1.42
N ILE A 71 -12.75 -17.81 -2.55
CA ILE A 71 -11.48 -17.18 -2.94
C ILE A 71 -11.02 -16.17 -1.88
N LEU A 72 -11.93 -15.34 -1.37
CA LEU A 72 -11.63 -14.37 -0.32
C LEU A 72 -11.23 -15.04 1.00
N SER A 73 -11.86 -16.15 1.38
CA SER A 73 -11.49 -16.91 2.59
C SER A 73 -10.07 -17.46 2.51
N TRP A 74 -9.64 -17.90 1.33
CA TRP A 74 -8.28 -18.42 1.09
C TRP A 74 -7.27 -17.30 0.75
N SER A 75 -7.73 -16.05 0.58
CA SER A 75 -6.90 -14.93 0.15
C SER A 75 -5.80 -14.58 1.14
N VAL A 76 -6.00 -14.77 2.45
CA VAL A 76 -4.97 -14.51 3.47
C VAL A 76 -3.77 -15.42 3.27
N ILE A 77 -4.02 -16.72 3.06
CA ILE A 77 -2.96 -17.71 2.79
C ILE A 77 -2.29 -17.39 1.45
N GLY A 78 -3.09 -17.13 0.41
CA GLY A 78 -2.58 -16.72 -0.91
C GLY A 78 -1.71 -15.48 -0.83
N MET A 79 -2.12 -14.47 -0.05
CA MET A 79 -1.39 -13.23 0.18
C MET A 79 -0.02 -13.51 0.81
N ILE A 80 0.03 -14.33 1.86
CA ILE A 80 1.29 -14.72 2.50
C ILE A 80 2.22 -15.41 1.49
N ILE A 81 1.73 -16.42 0.77
CA ILE A 81 2.53 -17.19 -0.21
C ILE A 81 3.06 -16.28 -1.33
N ILE A 82 2.22 -15.40 -1.85
CA ILE A 82 2.57 -14.50 -2.94
C ILE A 82 3.60 -13.46 -2.49
N PHE A 83 3.51 -12.93 -1.27
CA PHE A 83 4.43 -11.90 -0.74
C PHE A 83 5.71 -12.46 -0.11
N GLN A 84 5.76 -13.76 0.21
CA GLN A 84 6.96 -14.43 0.73
C GLN A 84 8.25 -14.10 -0.06
N PRO A 85 8.31 -14.21 -1.40
CA PRO A 85 9.53 -13.94 -2.16
C PRO A 85 9.98 -12.48 -2.06
N GLU A 86 9.06 -11.53 -1.98
CA GLU A 86 9.36 -10.10 -1.87
C GLU A 86 9.90 -9.75 -0.48
N ILE A 87 9.30 -10.29 0.59
CA ILE A 87 9.81 -10.15 1.96
C ILE A 87 11.23 -10.72 2.04
N ARG A 88 11.43 -11.92 1.48
CA ARG A 88 12.75 -12.55 1.42
C ARG A 88 13.77 -11.67 0.70
N ARG A 89 13.46 -11.18 -0.50
CA ARG A 89 14.36 -10.28 -1.24
C ARG A 89 14.63 -9.00 -0.46
N GLY A 90 13.64 -8.41 0.18
CA GLY A 90 13.82 -7.23 1.03
C GLY A 90 14.82 -7.48 2.16
N LEU A 91 14.67 -8.61 2.87
CA LEU A 91 15.61 -9.03 3.91
C LEU A 91 17.01 -9.35 3.35
N GLU A 92 17.11 -9.95 2.17
CA GLU A 92 18.39 -10.17 1.49
C GLU A 92 19.12 -8.86 1.16
N HIS A 93 18.38 -7.81 0.76
CA HIS A 93 18.95 -6.48 0.51
C HIS A 93 19.37 -5.78 1.80
N LEU A 94 18.58 -5.91 2.87
CA LEU A 94 18.91 -5.35 4.19
C LEU A 94 20.12 -6.05 4.81
N GLY A 95 20.23 -7.38 4.67
CA GLY A 95 21.33 -8.19 5.20
C GLY A 95 22.64 -8.09 4.41
N ARG A 96 22.61 -7.66 3.14
CA ARG A 96 23.82 -7.40 2.33
C ARG A 96 24.28 -5.94 2.38
N SER A 97 23.66 -5.09 3.20
CA SER A 97 24.15 -3.73 3.41
C SER A 97 25.57 -3.77 3.98
N PRO A 98 26.57 -3.11 3.35
CA PRO A 98 27.96 -3.10 3.81
C PRO A 98 28.16 -2.59 5.24
N LEU A 99 27.14 -1.99 5.83
CA LEU A 99 27.13 -1.47 7.20
C LEU A 99 27.12 -2.57 8.27
N LEU A 100 26.64 -3.79 7.95
CA LEU A 100 26.64 -4.93 8.87
C LEU A 100 27.75 -5.96 8.59
N GLY A 101 28.31 -5.95 7.38
CA GLY A 101 29.48 -6.75 7.02
C GLY A 101 30.76 -6.02 7.42
N GLY A 102 31.15 -6.15 8.69
CA GLY A 102 32.35 -5.55 9.25
C GLY A 102 33.53 -5.58 8.29
N ASN A 103 34.22 -4.45 8.18
CA ASN A 103 35.50 -4.31 7.51
C ASN A 103 36.51 -5.30 8.07
N VAL A 104 36.55 -6.52 7.54
CA VAL A 104 37.71 -7.39 7.62
C VAL A 104 38.42 -7.33 6.27
N VAL A 105 38.77 -6.11 5.86
CA VAL A 105 39.94 -5.91 5.01
C VAL A 105 41.15 -6.04 5.93
N ALA A 106 41.52 -7.28 6.22
CA ALA A 106 42.87 -7.62 6.66
C ALA A 106 43.44 -8.64 5.66
N LYS A 107 43.53 -8.23 4.40
CA LYS A 107 44.51 -8.77 3.45
C LYS A 107 45.71 -7.83 3.59
N LYS A 108 46.91 -8.29 3.94
CA LYS A 108 47.79 -8.92 2.95
C LYS A 108 48.91 -9.70 3.64
N LYS A 109 48.93 -11.00 3.36
CA LYS A 109 50.07 -11.92 3.44
C LYS A 109 51.16 -11.43 2.46
N PHE A 110 52.42 -11.67 2.84
CA PHE A 110 53.70 -11.31 2.19
C PHE A 110 54.28 -9.98 2.65
#